data_AF-A0A837FM07-F1
#
_entry.id   AF-A0A837FM07-F1
#
_cell.length_a   1.000
_cell.length_b   1.000
_cell.length_c   1.000
_cell.angle_alpha   90.00
_cell.angle_beta   90.00
_cell.angle_gamma   90.00
#
_symmetry.space_group_name_H-M   'P 1'
#
loop_
_entity.id
_entity.type
_entity.pdbx_description
1 polymer ?
#
loop_
_entity_poly.entity_id
_entity_poly.type
_entity_poly.pdbx_seq_one_letter_code
_entity_poly.pdbx_strand_id
1 'polypeptide(L)' 'MMNYIKRFLRWQGRIIFSVYGPAALTILFALIQAHFFPGSPVWPIGLFFIVVMIVFGCYVKW' A
#
# COMPACT_ATOMS: atom_id res chain seq x y z
N MET A 1 -10.91 29.10 7.51
CA MET A 1 -9.96 28.22 8.23
C MET A 1 -10.28 26.74 8.03
N MET A 2 -11.53 26.30 8.20
CA MET A 2 -11.95 24.91 8.01
C MET A 2 -11.66 24.31 6.62
N ASN A 3 -11.78 25.11 5.54
CA ASN A 3 -11.45 24.66 4.18
C ASN A 3 -9.94 24.44 3.96
N TYR A 4 -9.08 25.22 4.61
CA TYR A 4 -7.63 25.05 4.53
C TYR A 4 -7.20 23.78 5.27
N ILE A 5 -7.75 23.54 6.46
CA ILE A 5 -7.49 22.31 7.24
C ILE A 5 -7.96 21.08 6.45
N LYS A 6 -9.17 21.09 5.88
CA LYS A 6 -9.68 19.98 5.05
C LYS A 6 -8.83 19.74 3.79
N ARG A 7 -8.26 20.78 3.20
CA ARG A 7 -7.39 20.66 2.03
C ARG A 7 -6.04 20.06 2.42
N PHE A 8 -5.46 20.53 3.53
CA PHE A 8 -4.22 20.00 4.07
C PHE A 8 -4.34 18.53 4.48
N LEU A 9 -5.41 18.15 5.18
CA LEU A 9 -5.65 16.76 5.61
C LEU A 9 -5.83 15.81 4.41
N ARG A 10 -6.54 16.25 3.37
CA ARG A 10 -6.69 15.46 2.13
C ARG A 10 -5.37 15.29 1.38
N TRP A 11 -4.54 16.32 1.39
CA TRP A 11 -3.24 16.29 0.72
C TRP A 11 -2.26 15.38 1.45
N GLN A 12 -2.17 15.50 2.78
CA GLN A 12 -1.37 14.60 3.62
C GLN A 12 -1.88 13.16 3.55
N GLY A 13 -3.19 12.95 3.57
CA GLY A 13 -3.79 11.63 3.39
C GLY A 13 -3.40 11.00 2.06
N ARG A 14 -3.42 11.75 0.94
CA ARG A 14 -2.97 11.25 -0.36
C ARG A 14 -1.48 10.87 -0.37
N ILE A 15 -0.62 11.69 0.22
CA ILE A 15 0.83 11.42 0.27
C ILE A 15 1.13 10.19 1.12
N ILE A 16 0.51 10.10 2.30
CA ILE A 16 0.69 8.95 3.21
C ILE A 16 0.16 7.68 2.54
N PHE A 17 -1.02 7.71 1.93
CA PHE A 17 -1.54 6.55 1.20
C PHE A 17 -0.65 6.17 0.01
N SER A 18 -0.06 7.12 -0.69
CA SER A 18 0.84 6.81 -1.80
C SER A 18 2.15 6.16 -1.37
N VAL A 19 2.73 6.60 -0.25
CA VAL A 19 4.06 6.13 0.21
C VAL A 19 3.92 4.86 1.03
N TYR A 20 2.91 4.80 1.91
CA TYR A 20 2.70 3.67 2.82
C TYR A 20 1.70 2.65 2.30
N GLY A 21 0.86 2.98 1.32
CA GLY A 21 -0.11 2.07 0.71
C GLY A 21 0.52 0.77 0.19
N PRO A 22 1.63 0.84 -0.59
CA PRO A 22 2.30 -0.35 -1.05
C PRO A 22 2.77 -1.25 0.08
N ALA A 23 3.49 -0.67 1.04
CA ALA A 23 4.07 -1.39 2.17
C ALA A 23 2.99 -2.00 3.09
N ALA A 24 1.92 -1.24 3.39
CA ALA A 24 0.82 -1.72 4.21
C ALA A 24 0.09 -2.89 3.54
N LEU A 25 -0.15 -2.82 2.23
CA LEU A 25 -0.76 -3.92 1.47
C LEU A 25 0.13 -5.17 1.48
N THR A 26 1.44 -5.04 1.29
CA THR A 26 2.35 -6.20 1.35
C THR A 26 2.40 -6.84 2.74
N ILE A 27 2.42 -6.03 3.80
CA ILE A 27 2.42 -6.55 5.18
C ILE A 27 1.11 -7.31 5.46
N LEU A 28 -0.02 -6.75 5.04
CA LEU A 28 -1.33 -7.39 5.20
C LEU A 28 -1.39 -8.72 4.42
N PHE A 29 -0.88 -8.73 3.20
CA PHE A 29 -0.78 -9.94 2.38
C PHE A 29 0.14 -11.00 3.01
N ALA A 30 1.30 -10.59 3.54
CA ALA A 30 2.22 -11.50 4.21
C ALA A 30 1.60 -12.13 5.47
N LEU A 31 0.88 -11.35 6.27
CA LEU A 31 0.14 -11.84 7.44
C LEU A 31 -0.92 -12.87 7.06
N ILE A 32 -1.73 -12.57 6.04
CA ILE A 32 -2.75 -13.49 5.52
C ILE A 32 -2.09 -14.76 5.00
N GLN A 33 -1.02 -14.63 4.22
CA GLN A 33 -0.31 -15.78 3.67
C GLN A 33 0.29 -16.66 4.77
N ALA A 34 0.94 -16.07 5.78
CA ALA A 34 1.49 -16.82 6.90
C ALA A 34 0.40 -17.53 7.73
N HIS A 35 -0.78 -16.91 7.86
CA HIS A 35 -1.88 -17.48 8.63
C HIS A 35 -2.58 -18.64 7.90
N PHE A 36 -2.89 -18.49 6.62
CA PHE A 36 -3.59 -19.51 5.83
C PHE A 36 -2.66 -20.58 5.26
N PHE A 37 -1.40 -20.24 4.98
CA PHE A 37 -0.42 -21.13 4.35
C PHE A 37 0.92 -21.10 5.10
N PRO A 38 1.01 -21.74 6.28
CA PRO A 38 2.19 -21.69 7.15
C PRO A 38 3.48 -22.31 6.55
N GLY A 39 3.37 -22.99 5.40
CA GLY A 39 4.50 -23.52 4.62
C GLY A 39 4.65 -22.90 3.24
N SER A 40 3.96 -21.79 2.95
CA SER A 40 4.04 -21.13 1.65
C SER A 40 5.46 -20.62 1.39
N PRO A 41 5.98 -20.80 0.16
CA PRO A 41 7.21 -20.13 -0.25
C PRO A 41 7.04 -18.60 -0.18
N VAL A 42 8.17 -17.88 0.01
CA VAL A 42 8.20 -16.42 0.22
C VAL A 42 7.99 -15.62 -1.09
N TRP A 43 8.19 -16.27 -2.24
CA TRP A 43 8.11 -15.63 -3.55
C TRP A 43 6.79 -14.90 -3.89
N PRO A 44 5.58 -15.28 -3.40
CA PRO A 44 4.35 -14.60 -3.76
C PRO A 44 4.24 -13.23 -3.10
N ILE A 45 4.89 -13.03 -1.94
CA ILE A 45 4.99 -11.70 -1.31
C ILE A 45 5.78 -10.75 -2.22
N GLY A 46 6.90 -11.21 -2.78
CA GLY A 46 7.69 -10.41 -3.71
C GLY A 46 6.92 -10.10 -5.00
N LEU A 47 6.20 -11.08 -5.54
CA LEU A 47 5.39 -10.90 -6.75
C LEU A 47 4.23 -9.93 -6.51
N PHE A 48 3.57 -10.06 -5.36
CA PHE A 48 2.53 -9.13 -4.91
C PHE A 48 3.07 -7.71 -4.73
N PHE A 49 4.26 -7.55 -4.13
CA PHE A 49 4.89 -6.25 -3.99
C PHE A 49 5.11 -5.54 -5.33
N ILE A 50 5.62 -6.27 -6.34
CA ILE A 50 5.86 -5.71 -7.68
C ILE A 50 4.53 -5.26 -8.30
N VAL A 51 3.48 -6.08 -8.22
CA VAL A 51 2.14 -5.72 -8.73
C VAL A 51 1.62 -4.47 -8.04
N VAL A 52 1.69 -4.41 -6.71
CA VAL A 52 1.25 -3.26 -5.93
C VAL A 52 2.06 -2.00 -6.26
N MET A 53 3.38 -2.14 -6.46
CA MET A 53 4.23 -1.03 -6.91
C MET A 53 3.84 -0.51 -8.29
N ILE A 54 3.52 -1.39 -9.24
CA ILE A 54 3.06 -1.00 -10.58
C ILE A 54 1.70 -0.29 -10.48
N VAL A 55 0.75 -0.85 -9.73
CA VAL A 55 -0.56 -0.24 -9.51
C VAL A 55 -0.43 1.13 -8.86
N PHE A 56 0.36 1.26 -7.79
CA PHE A 56 0.59 2.56 -7.16
C PHE A 56 1.37 3.53 -8.06
N GLY A 57 2.34 3.07 -8.84
CA GLY A 57 3.05 3.90 -9.82
C GLY A 57 2.17 4.38 -10.98
N CYS A 58 1.15 3.61 -11.36
CA CYS A 58 0.18 3.97 -12.39
C CYS A 58 -0.96 4.86 -11.86
N TYR A 59 -1.47 4.58 -10.65
CA TYR A 59 -2.60 5.29 -10.05
C TYR A 59 -2.19 6.53 -9.26
N VAL A 60 -0.97 6.55 -8.71
CA VAL A 60 -0.33 7.74 -8.12
C VAL A 60 0.59 8.39 -9.17
N LYS A 61 0.09 8.51 -10.40
CA LYS A 61 0.58 9.55 -11.29
C LYS A 61 -0.07 10.85 -10.80
N TRP A 62 0.79 11.72 -10.28
CA TRP A 62 0.48 13.06 -9.75
C TRP A 62 -0.63 13.79 -10.51
#